data_AF-A0AAV7V9M3-F1
#
_entry.id   AF-A0AAV7V9M3-F1
#
_cell.length_a   1.000
_cell.length_b   1.000
_cell.length_c   1.000
_cell.angle_alpha   90.00
_cell.angle_beta   90.00
_cell.angle_gamma   90.00
#
_symmetry.space_group_name_H-M   'P 1'
#
loop_
_entity.id
_entity.type
_entity.pdbx_description
1 polymer ?
#
loop_
_entity_poly.entity_id
_entity_poly.type
_entity_poly.pdbx_seq_one_letter_code
_entity_poly.pdbx_strand_id
1 'polypeptide(L)' 'TVNTAVTIRRHAWLRSSGFKPEIQQAVLNMPFNQQQLFGPQVDTAIEKIKKDTDTARAMGALYSSQYRGTFRKPQYR' A
#
# COMPACT_ATOMS: atom_id res chain seq x y z
N THR A 1 23.60 -10.82 16.62
CA THR A 1 22.20 -11.04 17.07
C THR A 1 21.35 -9.76 17.11
N VAL A 2 21.92 -8.56 17.03
CA VAL A 2 21.17 -7.27 17.06
C VAL A 2 20.18 -7.10 15.88
N ASN A 3 20.52 -7.69 14.72
CA ASN A 3 19.73 -7.59 13.48
C ASN A 3 18.32 -8.23 13.60
N THR A 4 18.16 -9.23 14.47
CA THR A 4 16.88 -9.93 14.68
C THR A 4 15.89 -9.08 15.48
N ALA A 5 16.37 -8.38 16.51
CA ALA A 5 15.51 -7.58 17.38
C ALA A 5 14.89 -6.37 16.65
N VAL A 6 15.67 -5.70 15.81
CA VAL A 6 15.17 -4.55 15.03
C VAL A 6 14.15 -5.02 13.98
N THR A 7 14.41 -6.15 13.33
CA THR A 7 13.48 -6.76 12.37
C THR A 7 12.15 -7.13 13.04
N ILE A 8 12.17 -7.73 14.23
CA ILE A 8 10.96 -8.06 15.00
C ILE A 8 10.17 -6.79 15.34
N ARG A 9 10.85 -5.74 15.81
CA ARG A 9 10.19 -4.46 16.15
C ARG A 9 9.58 -3.78 14.92
N ARG A 10 10.23 -3.83 13.75
CA ARG A 10 9.66 -3.33 12.48
C ARG A 10 8.33 -4.01 12.16
N HIS A 11 8.29 -5.34 12.24
CA HIS A 11 7.07 -6.10 11.97
C HIS A 11 5.97 -5.84 13.02
N ALA A 12 6.32 -5.68 14.30
CA ALA A 12 5.37 -5.35 15.34
C ALA A 12 4.78 -3.93 15.15
N TRP A 13 5.62 -2.95 14.81
CA TRP A 13 5.20 -1.59 14.54
C TRP A 13 4.28 -1.53 13.30
N LEU A 14 4.63 -2.22 12.21
CA LEU A 14 3.80 -2.25 11.01
C LEU A 14 2.45 -2.96 11.21
N ARG A 15 2.41 -3.99 12.05
CA ARG A 15 1.14 -4.64 12.40
C ARG A 15 0.25 -3.75 13.26
N SER A 16 0.83 -2.91 14.11
CA SER A 16 0.08 -1.99 14.98
C SER A 16 -0.31 -0.68 14.30
N SER A 17 0.34 -0.29 13.20
CA SER A 17 0.06 0.96 12.50
C SER A 17 -1.25 0.97 11.70
N GLY A 18 -1.89 -0.20 11.50
CA GLY A 18 -3.13 -0.31 10.73
C GLY A 18 -2.95 -0.05 9.23
N PHE A 19 -1.71 -0.01 8.72
CA PHE A 19 -1.46 0.14 7.30
C PHE A 19 -1.94 -1.08 6.51
N LYS A 20 -2.32 -0.85 5.25
CA LYS A 20 -2.67 -1.94 4.35
C LYS A 20 -1.46 -2.81 4.04
N PRO A 21 -1.65 -4.10 3.71
CA PRO A 21 -0.55 -5.03 3.44
C PRO A 21 0.46 -4.51 2.40
N GLU A 22 0.01 -3.79 1.38
CA GLU A 22 0.87 -3.25 0.33
C GLU A 22 1.85 -2.21 0.87
N ILE A 23 1.38 -1.32 1.75
CA ILE A 23 2.21 -0.31 2.41
C ILE A 23 3.17 -1.00 3.39
N GLN A 24 2.69 -2.00 4.14
CA GLN A 24 3.55 -2.75 5.06
C GLN A 24 4.71 -3.43 4.32
N GLN A 25 4.44 -4.10 3.21
CA GLN A 25 5.46 -4.77 2.40
C GLN A 25 6.44 -3.78 1.78
N ALA A 26 5.95 -2.67 1.24
CA ALA A 26 6.81 -1.64 0.69
C ALA A 26 7.77 -1.07 1.76
N VAL A 27 7.27 -0.80 2.97
CA VAL A 27 8.10 -0.34 4.09
C VAL A 27 9.11 -1.39 4.54
N LEU A 28 8.75 -2.67 4.57
CA LEU A 28 9.69 -3.75 4.92
C LEU A 28 10.83 -3.88 3.91
N ASN A 29 10.53 -3.72 2.61
CA ASN A 29 11.49 -3.84 1.52
C ASN A 29 12.44 -2.64 1.41
N MET A 30 12.16 -1.52 2.10
CA MET A 30 13.05 -0.37 2.08
C MET A 30 14.35 -0.65 2.85
N PRO A 31 15.50 -0.19 2.30
CA PRO A 31 16.78 -0.30 2.98
C PRO A 31 16.77 0.55 4.26
N PHE A 32 17.36 0.00 5.32
CA PHE A 32 17.54 0.70 6.59
C PHE A 32 18.89 0.30 7.20
N ASN A 33 19.47 1.24 7.94
CA ASN A 33 20.82 1.19 8.50
C ASN A 33 20.91 0.44 9.84
N GLN A 34 19.86 -0.31 10.24
CA GLN A 34 19.77 -1.11 11.47
C GLN A 34 19.96 -0.37 12.81
N GLN A 35 20.37 0.90 12.78
CA GLN A 35 20.48 1.80 13.93
C GLN A 35 19.10 2.34 14.34
N GLN A 36 18.21 2.50 13.37
CA GLN A 36 16.84 2.99 13.56
C GLN A 36 15.84 1.94 13.07
N LEU A 37 14.59 2.05 13.53
CA LEU A 37 13.51 1.16 13.09
C LEU A 37 13.24 1.29 11.58
N PHE A 38 13.39 2.50 11.04
CA PHE A 38 13.20 2.81 9.63
C PHE A 38 14.26 3.78 9.16
N GLY A 39 14.49 3.82 7.84
CA GLY A 39 15.37 4.81 7.24
C GLY A 39 14.71 6.20 7.16
N PRO A 40 15.50 7.26 6.92
CA PRO A 40 15.01 8.64 6.92
C PRO A 40 13.99 8.95 5.80
N GLN A 41 13.91 8.10 4.77
CA GLN A 41 13.00 8.29 3.64
C GLN A 41 11.65 7.57 3.82
N VAL A 42 11.44 6.86 4.94
CA VAL A 42 10.25 6.02 5.10
C VAL A 42 8.97 6.85 5.09
N ASP A 43 8.97 8.03 5.71
CA ASP A 43 7.78 8.89 5.79
C ASP A 43 7.39 9.40 4.41
N THR A 44 8.36 9.92 3.65
CA THR A 44 8.17 10.35 2.25
C THR A 44 7.67 9.20 1.38
N ALA A 45 8.18 7.99 1.60
CA ALA A 45 7.76 6.82 0.84
C ALA A 45 6.33 6.38 1.20
N ILE A 46 5.94 6.41 2.48
CA ILE A 46 4.57 6.15 2.92
C ILE A 46 3.60 7.15 2.27
N GLU A 47 3.95 8.45 2.26
CA GLU A 47 3.13 9.48 1.61
C GLU A 47 3.00 9.24 0.10
N LYS A 48 4.10 8.90 -0.57
CA LYS A 48 4.08 8.60 -2.00
C LYS A 48 3.18 7.40 -2.30
N ILE A 49 3.29 6.31 -1.55
CA ILE A 49 2.48 5.10 -1.75
C ILE A 49 0.99 5.41 -1.54
N LYS A 50 0.65 6.22 -0.53
CA LYS A 50 -0.73 6.69 -0.32
C LYS A 50 -1.24 7.45 -1.54
N LYS A 51 -0.48 8.44 -2.03
CA LYS A 51 -0.85 9.22 -3.23
C LYS A 51 -1.01 8.35 -4.47
N ASP A 52 -0.09 7.40 -4.69
CA ASP A 52 -0.14 6.47 -5.82
C ASP A 52 -1.39 5.57 -5.72
N THR A 53 -1.71 5.08 -4.52
CA THR A 53 -2.90 4.25 -4.26
C THR A 53 -4.20 5.03 -4.48
N ASP A 54 -4.27 6.27 -4.02
CA ASP A 54 -5.46 7.11 -4.19
C ASP A 54 -5.63 7.54 -5.65
N THR A 55 -4.52 7.81 -6.35
CA THR A 55 -4.53 8.08 -7.80
C THR A 55 -5.01 6.86 -8.58
N ALA A 56 -4.49 5.66 -8.26
CA ALA A 56 -4.94 4.43 -8.89
C ALA A 56 -6.43 4.18 -8.62
N ARG A 57 -6.92 4.46 -7.41
CA ARG A 57 -8.34 4.36 -7.07
C ARG A 57 -9.17 5.35 -7.87
N ALA A 58 -8.74 6.61 -7.97
CA ALA A 58 -9.44 7.63 -8.75
C ALA A 58 -9.52 7.23 -10.23
N MET A 59 -8.40 6.79 -10.81
CA MET A 59 -8.36 6.31 -12.19
C MET A 59 -9.26 5.08 -12.39
N GLY A 60 -9.18 4.08 -11.51
CA GLY A 60 -10.07 2.91 -11.56
C GLY A 60 -11.56 3.26 -11.42
N ALA A 61 -11.89 4.28 -10.61
CA ALA A 61 -13.24 4.80 -10.51
C ALA A 61 -13.70 5.44 -11.83
N LEU A 62 -12.84 6.24 -12.48
CA LEU A 62 -13.11 6.82 -13.80
C LEU A 62 -13.33 5.74 -14.86
N TYR A 63 -12.53 4.66 -14.87
CA TYR A 63 -12.74 3.53 -15.77
C TYR A 63 -14.04 2.76 -15.47
N SER A 64 -14.36 2.50 -14.20
CA SER A 64 -15.60 1.80 -13.82
C SER A 64 -16.88 2.57 -14.18
N SER A 65 -16.80 3.91 -14.23
CA SER A 65 -17.91 4.78 -14.59
C SER A 65 -18.23 4.74 -16.09
N GLN A 66 -17.24 4.46 -16.95
CA GLN A 66 -17.42 4.47 -18.41
C GLN A 66 -17.98 3.14 -18.94
N TYR A 67 -17.88 2.05 -18.19
CA TYR A 67 -18.38 0.72 -18.57
C TYR A 67 -19.65 0.26 -17.84
N ARG A 68 -20.31 1.13 -17.05
CA ARG A 68 -21.71 0.90 -16.59
C ARG A 68 -22.75 1.21 -17.69
N GLY A 69 -22.40 0.96 -18.95
CA GLY A 69 -23.38 0.81 -20.01
C GLY A 69 -24.15 -0.48 -19.74
N THR A 70 -25.44 -0.35 -19.46
CA THR A 70 -26.36 -1.46 -19.22
C THR A 70 -26.24 -2.51 -20.31
N PHE A 71 -25.61 -3.65 -20.01
CA PHE A 71 -25.77 -4.87 -20.80
C PHE A 71 -27.22 -5.35 -20.60
N ARG A 72 -28.15 -4.76 -21.35
CA ARG A 72 -29.51 -5.30 -21.47
C ARG A 72 -29.38 -6.64 -22.18
N LYS A 73 -29.62 -7.73 -21.46
CA LYS A 73 -29.72 -9.07 -22.07
C LYS A 73 -30.76 -9.01 -23.19
N PRO A 74 -30.46 -9.49 -24.41
CA PRO A 74 -31.48 -9.59 -25.46
C PRO A 74 -32.57 -10.53 -24.95
N GLN A 75 -33.81 -10.06 -24.88
CA GLN A 75 -34.94 -10.95 -24.67
C GLN A 75 -35.27 -11.57 -26.03
N TYR A 76 -34.91 -12.84 -26.20
CA TYR A 76 -35.40 -13.64 -27.30
C TYR A 76 -36.86 -14.00 -27.01
N ARG A 77 -37.75 -13.60 -27.92
CA ARG A 77 -39.19 -13.88 -27.90
C ARG A 77 -39.50 -15.08 -28.77
#